data_AF-A0A937EU44-F1
#
_entry.id   AF-A0A937EU44-F1
#
_cell.length_a   1.000
_cell.length_b   1.000
_cell.length_c   1.000
_cell.angle_alpha   90.00
_cell.angle_beta   90.00
_cell.angle_gamma   90.00
#
_symmetry.space_group_name_H-M   'P 1'
#
loop_
_entity.id
_entity.type
_entity.pdbx_description
1 polymer ?
#
loop_
_entity_poly.entity_id
_entity_poly.type
_entity_poly.pdbx_seq_one_letter_code
_entity_poly.pdbx_strand_id
1 'polypeptide(L)' 'MQQVLTSHEIASRIVDLGVSSYMGSGCPAALQVLPDDRWTALLLLSPIGDEPTENEVNHPPELLE' A
#
# COMPACT_ATOMS: atom_id res chain seq x y z
N MET A 1 -4.52 2.95 6.51
CA MET A 1 -3.85 1.65 6.83
C MET A 1 -3.60 1.49 8.33
N GLN A 2 -2.81 2.35 8.98
CA GLN A 2 -2.51 2.21 10.41
C GLN A 2 -3.75 2.15 11.30
N GLN A 3 -4.74 3.02 11.06
CA GLN A 3 -5.99 3.05 11.82
C GLN A 3 -6.77 1.72 11.77
N VAL A 4 -6.75 1.03 10.62
CA VAL A 4 -7.40 -0.29 10.46
C VAL A 4 -6.71 -1.32 11.37
N LEU A 5 -5.38 -1.33 11.40
CA LEU A 5 -4.62 -2.25 12.27
C LEU A 5 -4.83 -1.93 13.75
N THR A 6 -4.84 -0.64 14.13
CA THR A 6 -5.09 -0.22 15.51
C THR A 6 -6.46 -0.65 16.02
N SER A 7 -7.50 -0.61 15.18
CA SER A 7 -8.85 -1.08 15.56
C SER A 7 -8.92 -2.58 15.84
N HIS A 8 -7.96 -3.36 15.36
CA HIS A 8 -7.85 -4.80 15.59
C HIS A 8 -6.76 -5.14 16.62
N GLU A 9 -6.32 -4.16 17.43
CA GLU A 9 -5.28 -4.31 18.44
C GLU A 9 -3.91 -4.76 17.89
N ILE A 10 -3.66 -4.57 16.59
CA ILE A 10 -2.40 -4.91 15.93
C ILE A 10 -1.43 -3.74 16.09
N ALA A 11 -0.32 -4.00 16.78
CA ALA A 11 0.74 -3.01 16.96
C ALA A 11 1.40 -2.71 15.60
N SER A 12 1.24 -1.46 15.15
CA SER A 12 1.78 -1.00 13.88
C SER A 12 2.38 0.41 14.00
N ARG A 13 3.44 0.67 13.24
CA ARG A 13 4.08 1.98 13.15
C ARG A 13 4.37 2.33 11.70
N ILE A 14 4.27 3.62 11.38
CA ILE A 14 4.73 4.14 10.10
C ILE A 14 6.22 4.43 10.20
N VAL A 15 6.98 4.03 9.19
CA VAL A 15 8.41 4.28 9.04
C VAL A 15 8.58 5.08 7.76
N ASP A 16 9.03 6.32 7.88
CA ASP A 16 9.45 7.12 6.73
C ASP A 16 10.69 6.47 6.09
N LEU A 17 10.60 6.15 4.80
CA LEU A 17 11.70 5.52 4.04
C LEU A 17 12.66 6.58 3.46
N GLY A 18 12.53 7.84 3.88
CA GLY A 18 13.29 8.96 3.36
C GLY A 18 12.60 9.66 2.19
N VAL A 19 13.28 10.67 1.65
CA VAL A 19 12.72 11.57 0.65
C VAL A 19 12.98 11.03 -0.76
N SER A 20 11.94 10.55 -1.46
CA SER A 20 11.98 10.45 -2.93
C SER A 20 11.73 11.84 -3.51
N SER A 21 12.74 12.70 -3.40
CA SER A 21 12.66 14.09 -3.83
C SER A 21 12.76 14.19 -5.36
N TYR A 22 11.78 13.68 -6.09
CA TYR A 22 11.61 13.98 -7.51
C TYR A 22 10.12 14.26 -7.78
N MET A 23 9.81 15.52 -8.10
CA MET A 23 8.49 16.02 -8.53
C MET A 23 7.30 15.79 -7.58
N GLY A 24 7.45 16.04 -6.28
CA GLY A 24 6.28 16.08 -5.37
C GLY A 24 5.57 14.73 -5.17
N SER A 25 6.17 13.62 -5.63
CA SER A 25 5.76 12.28 -5.26
C SER A 25 6.06 12.11 -3.77
N GLY A 26 5.02 11.96 -2.95
CA GLY A 26 5.09 12.05 -1.49
C GLY A 26 6.18 11.19 -0.87
N CYS A 27 6.59 11.51 0.35
CA CYS A 27 7.60 10.74 1.07
C CYS A 27 7.14 9.27 1.19
N PRO A 28 7.90 8.30 0.64
CA PRO A 28 7.55 6.90 0.75
C PRO A 28 7.55 6.50 2.23
N ALA A 29 6.43 5.95 2.67
CA ALA A 29 6.25 5.50 4.04
C ALA A 29 5.96 4.00 4.04
N ALA A 30 6.70 3.24 4.84
CA ALA A 30 6.44 1.84 5.11
C ALA A 30 5.56 1.68 6.35
N LEU A 31 4.74 0.64 6.35
CA LEU A 31 3.99 0.21 7.53
C LEU A 31 4.68 -1.01 8.13
N GLN A 32 5.20 -0.86 9.35
CA GLN A 32 5.86 -1.93 10.10
C GLN A 32 4.89 -2.51 11.13
N VAL A 33 4.86 -3.84 11.21
CA VAL A 33 4.07 -4.63 12.17
C VAL A 33 4.95 -5.68 12.82
N LEU A 34 4.48 -6.26 13.93
CA LEU A 34 5.11 -7.44 14.51
C LEU A 34 5.11 -8.61 13.51
N PRO A 35 6.15 -9.46 13.50
CA PRO A 35 6.23 -10.58 12.57
C PRO A 35 5.06 -11.56 12.73
N ASP A 36 4.60 -11.79 13.97
CA ASP A 36 3.45 -12.64 14.29
C ASP A 36 2.13 -12.09 13.72
N ASP A 37 1.97 -10.77 13.67
CA ASP A 37 0.75 -10.11 13.17
C ASP A 37 0.78 -9.86 11.66
N ARG A 38 1.88 -10.20 10.97
CA ARG A 38 2.07 -9.90 9.55
C ARG A 38 0.96 -10.47 8.69
N TRP A 39 0.54 -11.70 8.94
CA TRP A 39 -0.49 -12.36 8.14
C TRP A 39 -1.85 -11.66 8.29
N THR A 40 -2.24 -11.36 9.52
CA THR A 40 -3.50 -10.64 9.83
C THR A 40 -3.48 -9.23 9.24
N ALA A 41 -2.36 -8.52 9.36
CA ALA A 41 -2.21 -7.20 8.77
C ALA A 41 -2.35 -7.24 7.24
N LEU A 42 -1.73 -8.22 6.58
CA LEU A 42 -1.88 -8.40 5.14
C LEU A 42 -3.33 -8.71 4.75
N LEU A 43 -4.03 -9.56 5.50
CA LEU A 43 -5.43 -9.88 5.25
C LEU A 43 -6.33 -8.64 5.35
N LEU A 44 -6.16 -7.84 6.41
CA LEU A 44 -6.96 -6.63 6.65
C LEU A 44 -6.68 -5.50 5.66
N LEU A 45 -5.44 -5.42 5.16
CA LEU A 45 -5.02 -4.42 4.17
C LEU A 45 -5.21 -4.91 2.73
N SER A 46 -5.59 -6.17 2.54
CA SER A 46 -5.89 -6.69 1.23
C SER A 46 -7.14 -5.99 0.68
N PRO A 47 -7.13 -5.63 -0.61
CA PRO A 47 -8.31 -5.09 -1.26
C PRO A 47 -9.48 -6.08 -1.15
N ILE A 48 -10.68 -5.56 -0.92
CA ILE A 48 -11.88 -6.37 -0.64
C ILE A 48 -12.56 -6.80 -1.97
N GLY A 49 -12.06 -6.34 -3.12
CA GLY A 49 -12.51 -6.72 -4.46
C GLY A 49 -11.45 -6.48 -5.53
N ASP A 50 -11.80 -6.79 -6.78
CA ASP A 50 -11.03 -6.47 -7.99
C ASP A 50 -11.07 -4.96 -8.23
N GLU A 51 -10.48 -4.20 -7.32
CA GLU A 51 -10.20 -2.79 -7.56
C GLU A 51 -9.07 -2.73 -8.58
N PRO A 52 -9.28 -2.14 -9.77
CA PRO A 52 -8.23 -2.05 -10.77
C PRO A 52 -7.13 -1.21 -10.13
N THR A 53 -6.06 -1.87 -9.71
CA THR A 53 -4.83 -1.15 -9.37
C THR A 53 -4.52 -0.28 -10.57
N GLU A 54 -4.49 1.03 -10.37
CA GLU A 54 -4.16 2.10 -11.32
C GLU A 54 -2.85 1.89 -12.13
N ASN A 55 -2.16 0.77 -11.92
CA ASN A 55 -1.07 0.23 -12.73
C ASN A 55 -1.54 -0.57 -13.97
N GLU A 56 -2.84 -0.84 -14.15
CA GLU A 56 -3.36 -1.54 -15.33
C GLU A 56 -3.82 -0.60 -16.47
N VAL A 57 -3.66 0.73 -16.31
CA VAL A 57 -3.98 1.75 -17.35
C VAL A 57 -2.72 2.22 -18.08
N ASN A 58 -1.74 1.34 -18.26
CA ASN A 58 -0.55 1.59 -19.11
C ASN A 58 -0.35 0.51 -20.18
N HIS A 59 -1.42 -0.17 -20.62
CA HIS A 59 -1.37 -0.75 -21.96
C HIS A 59 -1.66 0.36 -22.97
N PRO A 60 -0.70 0.69 -23.88
CA PRO A 60 -0.95 1.67 -24.92
C PRO A 60 -2.15 1.21 -25.78
N PRO A 61 -2.93 2.14 -26.37
CA PRO A 61 -3.89 1.74 -27.37
C PRO A 61 -3.12 1.13 -28.54
N GLU A 62 -3.29 -0.17 -28.78
CA GLU A 62 -2.92 -0.74 -30.08
C GLU A 62 -3.79 -0.05 -31.12
N LEU A 63 -3.19 0.96 -31.77
CA LEU A 63 -3.68 1.59 -32.97
C LEU A 63 -3.81 0.53 -34.07
N LEU A 64 -4.99 0.53 -34.69
CA LEU A 64 -5.38 -0.05 -35.98
C LEU A 64 -4.27 -0.72 -36.82
N GLU A 65 -4.54 -1.95 -37.25
CA GLU A 65 -4.60 -2.27 -38.68
C GLU A 65 -5.93 -2.94 -39.03
#